data_AF-A0A6I5RJ46-F1
#
_entry.id   AF-A0A6I5RJ46-F1
#
_cell.length_a   1.000
_cell.length_b   1.000
_cell.length_c   1.000
_cell.angle_alpha   90.00
_cell.angle_beta   90.00
_cell.angle_gamma   90.00
#
_symmetry.space_group_name_H-M   'P 1'
#
loop_
_entity.id
_entity.type
_entity.pdbx_description
1 polymer ?
#
loop_
_entity_poly.entity_id
_entity_poly.type
_entity_poly.pdbx_seq_one_letter_code
_entity_poly.pdbx_strand_id
1 'polypeptide(L)'
;MPRQRLDLLLVERSLATSRQQAQRLIRAGEVRVNQQVIDKPGTEISLEATVVVKARSRYVSRGGEKLARALDQFDIPIEGRMVLDGGISTGGFTDCLLQAGASRVYGVDVGYGQVAWKLRQDSRVVL
;
A
#
# COMPACT_ATOMS: atom_id res chain seq x y z
N MET A 1 -0.87 -35.04 4.85
CA MET A 1 -0.30 -33.75 4.43
C MET A 1 0.04 -32.95 5.68
N PRO A 2 1.29 -32.51 5.86
CA PRO A 2 1.67 -31.70 7.02
C PRO A 2 0.89 -30.38 7.02
N ARG A 3 0.43 -29.97 8.20
CA ARG A 3 -0.32 -28.73 8.43
C ARG A 3 0.34 -27.94 9.53
N GLN A 4 0.23 -26.62 9.45
CA GLN A 4 0.75 -25.70 10.44
C GLN A 4 -0.17 -24.52 10.62
N ARG A 5 -0.15 -23.92 11.82
CA ARG A 5 -0.90 -22.69 12.08
C ARG A 5 -0.45 -21.57 11.15
N LEU A 6 -1.42 -20.85 10.58
CA LEU A 6 -1.17 -19.75 9.65
C LEU A 6 -0.23 -18.68 10.23
N ASP A 7 -0.36 -18.32 11.51
CA ASP A 7 0.50 -17.32 12.14
C ASP A 7 1.99 -17.71 12.20
N LEU A 8 2.28 -19.00 12.40
CA LEU A 8 3.65 -19.51 12.34
C LEU A 8 4.14 -19.64 10.90
N LEU A 9 3.27 -20.14 10.01
CA LEU A 9 3.59 -20.32 8.60
C LEU A 9 3.98 -19.00 7.91
N LEU A 10 3.32 -17.87 8.27
CA LEU A 10 3.69 -16.56 7.74
C LEU A 10 5.09 -16.10 8.17
N VAL A 11 5.50 -16.40 9.40
CA VAL A 11 6.84 -16.04 9.90
C VAL A 11 7.90 -16.91 9.24
N GLU A 12 7.67 -18.21 9.18
CA GLU A 12 8.59 -19.17 8.56
C GLU A 12 8.83 -18.88 7.07
N ARG A 13 7.77 -18.47 6.34
CA ARG A 13 7.87 -18.04 4.95
C ARG A 13 8.36 -16.61 4.76
N SER A 14 8.81 -15.92 5.82
CA SER A 14 9.24 -14.53 5.78
C SER A 14 8.19 -13.54 5.24
N LEU A 15 6.91 -13.91 5.34
CA LEU A 15 5.77 -13.05 4.98
C LEU A 15 5.35 -12.11 6.14
N ALA A 16 5.88 -12.35 7.33
CA ALA A 16 5.79 -11.48 8.50
C ALA A 16 7.10 -11.56 9.29
N THR A 17 7.54 -10.44 9.86
CA THR A 17 8.78 -10.33 10.66
C THR A 17 8.62 -10.84 12.09
N SER A 18 7.38 -11.02 12.55
CA SER A 18 7.10 -11.59 13.87
C SER A 18 5.73 -12.25 13.90
N ARG A 19 5.53 -13.17 14.87
CA ARG A 19 4.24 -13.83 15.08
C ARG A 19 3.14 -12.82 15.42
N GLN A 20 3.47 -11.75 16.16
CA GLN A 20 2.52 -10.68 16.48
C GLN A 20 2.10 -9.91 15.23
N GLN A 21 3.06 -9.63 14.32
CA GLN A 21 2.75 -8.99 13.05
C GLN A 21 1.87 -9.92 12.19
N ALA A 22 2.19 -11.21 12.10
CA ALA A 22 1.40 -12.21 11.39
C ALA A 22 -0.05 -12.24 11.88
N GLN A 23 -0.27 -12.32 13.20
CA GLN A 23 -1.61 -12.30 13.80
C GLN A 23 -2.38 -11.02 13.46
N ARG A 24 -1.72 -9.86 13.46
CA ARG A 24 -2.33 -8.59 13.07
C ARG A 24 -2.77 -8.59 11.60
N LEU A 25 -1.91 -9.06 10.69
CA LEU A 25 -2.22 -9.15 9.25
C LEU A 25 -3.41 -10.09 9.00
N ILE A 26 -3.42 -11.25 9.64
CA ILE A 26 -4.50 -12.24 9.54
C ILE A 26 -5.83 -11.61 10.00
N ARG A 27 -5.86 -11.04 11.21
CA ARG A 27 -7.08 -10.42 11.77
C ARG A 27 -7.56 -9.21 10.97
N ALA A 28 -6.66 -8.52 10.28
CA ALA A 28 -7.00 -7.41 9.39
C ALA A 28 -7.57 -7.87 8.02
N GLY A 29 -7.70 -9.18 7.79
CA GLY A 29 -8.13 -9.73 6.50
C GLY A 29 -7.11 -9.50 5.38
N GLU A 30 -5.84 -9.26 5.75
CA GLU A 30 -4.75 -8.99 4.81
C GLU A 30 -4.08 -10.29 4.32
N VAL A 31 -4.54 -11.47 4.75
CA VAL A 31 -3.94 -12.75 4.38
C VAL A 31 -4.92 -13.62 3.62
N ARG A 32 -4.49 -14.12 2.45
CA ARG A 32 -5.25 -15.06 1.63
C ARG A 32 -4.54 -16.40 1.56
N VAL A 33 -5.30 -17.47 1.72
CA VAL A 33 -4.85 -18.85 1.48
C VAL A 33 -5.70 -19.43 0.36
N ASN A 34 -5.07 -19.88 -0.72
CA ASN A 34 -5.76 -20.40 -1.91
C ASN A 34 -6.90 -19.46 -2.37
N GLN A 35 -6.60 -18.16 -2.44
CA GLN A 35 -7.51 -17.06 -2.82
C GLN A 35 -8.62 -16.72 -1.83
N GLN A 36 -8.77 -17.46 -0.72
CA GLN A 36 -9.75 -17.16 0.34
C GLN A 36 -9.10 -16.36 1.47
N VAL A 37 -9.78 -15.33 1.97
CA VAL A 37 -9.33 -14.58 3.15
C VAL A 37 -9.47 -15.47 4.39
N ILE A 38 -8.39 -15.58 5.17
CA ILE A 38 -8.41 -16.25 6.47
C ILE A 38 -8.15 -15.21 7.54
N ASP A 39 -9.01 -15.16 8.55
CA ASP A 39 -9.02 -14.15 9.62
C ASP A 39 -8.68 -14.72 11.01
N LYS A 40 -8.54 -16.04 11.12
CA LYS A 40 -8.19 -16.78 12.34
C LYS A 40 -6.71 -17.19 12.32
N PRO A 41 -5.85 -16.63 13.21
CA PRO A 41 -4.42 -16.93 13.17
C PRO A 41 -4.03 -18.38 13.47
N GLY A 42 -4.85 -19.07 14.27
CA GLY A 42 -4.64 -20.47 14.63
C GLY A 42 -5.14 -21.48 13.60
N THR A 43 -5.68 -21.05 12.46
CA THR A 43 -6.15 -21.98 11.41
C THR A 43 -4.99 -22.81 10.89
N GLU A 44 -5.18 -24.13 10.87
CA GLU A 44 -4.21 -25.06 10.31
C GLU A 44 -4.29 -25.08 8.79
N ILE A 45 -3.18 -24.75 8.13
CA ILE A 45 -3.06 -24.65 6.68
C ILE A 45 -2.05 -25.68 6.20
N SER A 46 -2.32 -26.27 5.03
CA SER A 46 -1.36 -27.15 4.36
C SER A 46 -0.04 -26.42 4.08
N LEU A 47 1.09 -27.06 4.31
CA LEU A 47 2.40 -26.49 3.97
C LEU A 47 2.58 -26.23 2.47
N GLU A 48 1.72 -26.80 1.62
CA GLU A 48 1.71 -26.60 0.17
C GLU A 48 0.73 -25.50 -0.27
N ALA A 49 -0.06 -24.94 0.65
CA ALA A 49 -1.05 -23.93 0.29
C ALA A 49 -0.37 -22.64 -0.22
N THR A 50 -0.99 -22.01 -1.22
CA THR A 50 -0.57 -20.70 -1.70
C THR A 50 -1.04 -19.65 -0.69
N VAL A 51 -0.09 -19.00 -0.02
CA VAL A 51 -0.36 -17.97 0.98
C VAL A 51 0.14 -16.63 0.47
N VAL A 52 -0.74 -15.65 0.42
CA VAL A 52 -0.44 -14.28 -0.04
C VAL A 52 -0.82 -13.31 1.05
N VAL A 53 0.13 -12.46 1.44
CA VAL A 53 -0.13 -11.29 2.29
C VAL A 53 -0.34 -10.08 1.40
N LYS A 54 -1.39 -9.33 1.65
CA LYS A 54 -1.70 -8.09 0.96
C LYS A 54 -0.56 -7.11 1.20
N ALA A 55 0.11 -6.70 0.13
CA ALA A 55 1.12 -5.66 0.20
C ALA A 55 0.49 -4.38 0.78
N ARG A 56 1.18 -3.76 1.74
CA ARG A 56 0.83 -2.41 2.17
C ARG A 56 1.14 -1.47 1.01
N SER A 57 0.13 -0.73 0.58
CA SER A 57 0.28 0.31 -0.45
C SER A 57 1.37 1.27 0.00
N ARG A 58 2.34 1.53 -0.87
CA ARG A 58 3.40 2.52 -0.63
C ARG A 58 2.83 3.95 -0.50
N TYR A 59 1.64 4.15 -1.07
CA TYR A 59 0.97 5.43 -1.18
C TYR A 59 -0.32 5.47 -0.36
N VAL A 60 -0.77 6.68 0.01
CA VAL A 60 -2.01 6.90 0.78
C VAL A 60 -3.28 6.35 0.13
N SER A 61 -3.26 6.04 -1.17
CA SER A 61 -4.34 5.32 -1.85
C SER A 61 -3.79 4.45 -2.98
N ARG A 62 -4.63 3.51 -3.46
CA ARG A 62 -4.32 2.66 -4.63
C ARG A 62 -4.04 3.46 -5.91
N GLY A 63 -4.43 4.74 -5.96
CA GLY A 63 -4.11 5.61 -7.08
C GLY A 63 -2.60 5.74 -7.29
N GLY A 64 -1.82 5.85 -6.21
CA GLY A 64 -0.38 6.05 -6.32
C GLY A 64 0.33 4.92 -7.09
N GLU A 65 -0.09 3.67 -6.89
CA GLU A 65 0.47 2.51 -7.63
C GLU A 65 0.23 2.62 -9.15
N LYS A 66 -0.90 3.20 -9.56
CA LYS A 66 -1.20 3.42 -10.99
C LYS A 66 -0.25 4.43 -11.60
N LEU A 67 -0.04 5.56 -10.91
CA LEU A 67 0.87 6.60 -11.39
C LEU A 67 2.32 6.11 -11.37
N ALA A 68 2.73 5.41 -10.30
CA ALA A 68 4.07 4.83 -10.20
C ALA A 68 4.38 3.93 -11.40
N ARG A 69 3.43 3.08 -11.79
CA ARG A 69 3.57 2.23 -12.97
C ARG A 69 3.64 3.03 -14.27
N ALA A 70 2.85 4.09 -14.40
CA ALA A 70 2.87 4.95 -15.57
C ALA A 70 4.21 5.72 -15.71
N LEU A 71 4.73 6.28 -14.62
CA LEU A 71 6.02 6.98 -14.62
C LEU A 71 7.17 6.07 -15.04
N ASP A 72 7.19 4.83 -14.53
CA ASP A 72 8.14 3.78 -14.89
C ASP A 72 8.00 3.38 -16.37
N GLN A 73 6.77 3.08 -16.82
CA GLN A 73 6.53 2.64 -18.20
C GLN A 73 6.83 3.69 -19.26
N PHE A 74 6.58 4.97 -18.95
CA PHE A 74 6.75 6.08 -19.90
C PHE A 74 8.06 6.85 -19.69
N ASP A 75 8.92 6.42 -18.77
CA ASP A 75 10.19 7.06 -18.42
C ASP A 75 10.05 8.58 -18.20
N ILE A 76 9.08 8.95 -17.35
CA ILE A 76 8.78 10.36 -17.06
C ILE A 76 9.57 10.79 -15.81
N PRO A 77 10.61 11.62 -15.94
CA PRO A 77 11.37 12.09 -14.78
C PRO A 77 10.57 13.12 -13.99
N ILE A 78 10.48 12.93 -12.66
CA ILE A 78 9.75 13.81 -11.74
C ILE A 78 10.66 14.61 -10.82
N GLU A 79 11.88 14.13 -10.57
CA GLU A 79 12.86 14.76 -9.67
C GLU A 79 13.00 16.27 -9.92
N GLY A 80 12.83 17.07 -8.86
CA GLY A 80 12.93 18.52 -8.89
C GLY A 80 11.77 19.26 -9.56
N ARG A 81 10.79 18.57 -10.17
CA ARG A 81 9.72 19.22 -10.93
C ARG A 81 8.57 19.72 -10.04
N MET A 82 7.93 20.79 -10.51
CA MET A 82 6.63 21.23 -10.01
C MET A 82 5.53 20.59 -10.85
N VAL A 83 4.50 20.04 -10.18
CA VAL A 83 3.46 19.22 -10.81
C VAL A 83 2.08 19.68 -10.37
N LEU A 84 1.10 19.58 -11.28
CA LEU A 84 -0.32 19.76 -10.99
C LEU A 84 -0.99 18.38 -10.89
N ASP A 85 -1.67 18.10 -9.77
CA ASP A 85 -2.52 16.93 -9.57
C ASP A 85 -3.99 17.39 -9.62
N GLY A 86 -4.58 17.34 -10.82
CA GLY A 86 -5.98 17.70 -11.06
C GLY A 86 -6.91 16.54 -10.71
N GLY A 87 -7.63 16.67 -9.60
CA GLY A 87 -8.43 15.61 -9.00
C GLY A 87 -7.67 14.86 -7.90
N ILE A 88 -6.99 15.59 -7.01
CA ILE A 88 -6.11 15.01 -5.97
C ILE A 88 -6.84 13.98 -5.08
N SER A 89 -8.12 14.16 -4.81
CA SER A 89 -8.96 13.30 -3.96
C SER A 89 -8.28 12.98 -2.62
N THR A 90 -8.05 11.70 -2.28
CA THR A 90 -7.28 11.32 -1.07
C THR A 90 -5.78 11.66 -1.17
N GLY A 91 -5.26 11.85 -2.38
CA GLY A 91 -3.87 12.26 -2.64
C GLY A 91 -2.92 11.15 -3.05
N GLY A 92 -3.43 10.05 -3.63
CA GLY A 92 -2.59 8.91 -4.03
C GLY A 92 -1.54 9.29 -5.08
N PHE A 93 -1.92 10.08 -6.09
CA PHE A 93 -1.00 10.56 -7.13
C PHE A 93 0.00 11.56 -6.56
N THR A 94 -0.47 12.55 -5.80
CA THR A 94 0.39 13.47 -5.04
C THR A 94 1.44 12.77 -4.19
N ASP A 95 1.08 11.77 -3.38
CA ASP A 95 2.06 11.00 -2.57
C ASP A 95 3.08 10.27 -3.47
N CYS A 96 2.64 9.73 -4.61
CA CYS A 96 3.54 9.13 -5.59
C CYS A 96 4.53 10.15 -6.17
N LEU A 97 4.06 11.32 -6.59
CA LEU A 97 4.89 12.39 -7.15
C LEU A 97 5.91 12.91 -6.13
N LEU A 98 5.50 13.12 -4.89
CA LEU A 98 6.38 13.57 -3.81
C LEU A 98 7.47 12.53 -3.48
N GLN A 99 7.12 11.24 -3.51
CA GLN A 99 8.08 10.15 -3.32
C GLN A 99 8.98 9.93 -4.55
N ALA A 100 8.56 10.39 -5.73
CA ALA A 100 9.34 10.39 -6.97
C ALA A 100 10.19 11.66 -7.14
N GLY A 101 10.26 12.52 -6.12
CA GLY A 101 11.17 13.68 -6.09
C GLY A 101 10.56 15.00 -6.55
N ALA A 102 9.24 15.12 -6.68
CA ALA A 102 8.62 16.40 -7.01
C ALA A 102 9.00 17.46 -5.96
N SER A 103 9.43 18.63 -6.44
CA SER A 103 9.78 19.77 -5.59
C SER A 103 8.54 20.49 -5.07
N ARG A 104 7.44 20.45 -5.84
CA ARG A 104 6.13 20.98 -5.45
C ARG A 104 4.99 20.26 -6.15
N VAL A 105 3.88 20.08 -5.45
CA VAL A 105 2.63 19.56 -6.03
C VAL A 105 1.48 20.51 -5.71
N TYR A 106 0.79 20.97 -6.75
CA TYR A 106 -0.47 21.70 -6.64
C TYR A 106 -1.60 20.69 -6.77
N GLY A 107 -2.29 20.41 -5.68
CA GLY A 107 -3.45 19.52 -5.65
C GLY A 107 -4.73 20.33 -5.83
N VAL A 108 -5.51 20.04 -6.86
CA VAL A 108 -6.79 20.69 -7.09
C VAL A 108 -7.88 19.63 -7.02
N ASP A 109 -8.94 19.89 -6.24
CA ASP A 109 -10.12 19.03 -6.23
C ASP A 109 -11.38 19.87 -6.00
N VAL A 110 -12.52 19.32 -6.40
CA VAL A 110 -13.84 19.88 -6.08
C VAL A 110 -14.38 19.37 -4.75
N GLY A 111 -13.83 18.26 -4.25
CA GLY A 111 -14.20 17.63 -2.99
C GLY A 111 -13.49 18.25 -1.79
N TYR A 112 -14.26 18.51 -0.72
CA TYR A 112 -13.72 19.05 0.53
C TYR A 112 -13.28 17.95 1.50
N GLY A 113 -12.15 18.17 2.17
CA GLY A 113 -11.75 17.37 3.32
C GLY A 113 -11.31 15.93 3.00
N GLN A 114 -10.97 15.62 1.74
CA GLN A 114 -10.62 14.26 1.31
C GLN A 114 -9.13 13.93 1.43
N VAL A 115 -8.26 14.94 1.29
CA VAL A 115 -6.80 14.76 1.23
C VAL A 115 -6.27 14.14 2.52
N ALA A 116 -5.40 13.14 2.43
CA ALA A 116 -4.81 12.49 3.59
C ALA A 116 -4.03 13.49 4.47
N TRP A 117 -4.13 13.34 5.79
CA TRP A 117 -3.54 14.26 6.77
C TRP A 117 -2.05 14.54 6.53
N LYS A 118 -1.25 13.49 6.30
CA LYS A 118 0.18 13.60 5.99
C LYS A 118 0.46 14.56 4.82
N LEU A 119 -0.37 14.52 3.78
CA LEU A 119 -0.19 15.37 2.59
C LEU A 119 -0.61 16.81 2.84
N ARG A 120 -1.64 17.05 3.66
CA ARG A 120 -2.01 18.41 4.08
C ARG A 120 -0.91 19.11 4.90
N GLN A 121 -0.05 18.32 5.54
CA GLN A 121 1.06 18.82 6.34
C GLN A 121 2.37 18.92 5.57
N ASP A 122 2.46 18.36 4.36
CA ASP A 122 3.68 18.43 3.57
C ASP A 122 3.81 19.83 2.94
N SER A 123 4.90 20.54 3.26
CA SER A 123 5.14 21.92 2.81
C SER A 123 5.29 22.05 1.29
N ARG A 124 5.55 20.94 0.60
CA ARG A 124 5.62 20.87 -0.87
C ARG A 124 4.24 20.78 -1.51
N VAL A 125 3.17 20.57 -0.74
CA VAL A 125 1.80 20.48 -1.27
C VAL A 125 1.07 21.81 -1.09
N VAL A 126 0.41 22.26 -2.16
CA VAL A 126 -0.52 23.39 -2.15
C VAL A 126 -1.90 22.86 -2.52
N LEU A 127 -2.91 23.13 -1.70
CA LEU A 127 -4.30 22.67 -1.85
C LEU A 127 -5.26 23.83 -2.08
#